data_AF-A0A2R3J1D5-F1
#
_entry.id   AF-A0A2R3J1D5-F1
#
_cell.length_a   1.000
_cell.length_b   1.000
_cell.length_c   1.000
_cell.angle_alpha   90.00
_cell.angle_beta   90.00
_cell.angle_gamma   90.00
#
_symmetry.space_group_name_H-M   'P 1'
#
loop_
_entity.id
_entity.type
_entity.pdbx_description
1 polymer ?
#
loop_
_entity_poly.entity_id
_entity_poly.type
_entity_poly.pdbx_seq_one_letter_code
_entity_poly.pdbx_strand_id
1 'polypeptide(L)'
;MAGFVAIEGLDGVGKSTILNRLAARFSGHAMSTPGPALRSSRPAILEAFAHDELAKALFYAASVSSEGSHARSLVERGEWVFMDRYWASTLAYAKARGVSADLGALSKSLPQPDITILLLLDEPDRQQRLLARGATAEDMETFDPGFRKCVLEELMAHADILVNATHFTAEALAIELEQRIRQLPPG
;
A
#
# COMPACT_ATOMS: atom_id res chain seq x y z
N MET A 1 8.63 20.53 7.77
CA MET A 1 7.80 20.13 6.61
C MET A 1 7.39 18.69 6.84
N ALA A 2 6.10 18.41 6.76
CA ALA A 2 5.51 17.09 6.91
C ALA A 2 4.88 16.66 5.58
N GLY A 3 4.68 15.36 5.41
CA GLY A 3 4.08 14.81 4.20
C GLY A 3 3.37 13.49 4.47
N PHE A 4 2.45 13.16 3.57
CA PHE A 4 1.71 11.92 3.50
C PHE A 4 2.32 11.04 2.40
N VAL A 5 3.01 9.98 2.79
CA VAL A 5 3.65 9.02 1.90
C VAL A 5 2.89 7.70 1.89
N ALA A 6 2.48 7.24 0.71
CA ALA A 6 1.93 5.90 0.53
C ALA A 6 3.05 4.91 0.18
N ILE A 7 3.09 3.78 0.88
CA ILE A 7 4.01 2.67 0.61
C ILE A 7 3.21 1.52 0.01
N GLU A 8 3.45 1.26 -1.27
CA GLU A 8 2.77 0.25 -2.06
C GLU A 8 3.68 -0.95 -2.33
N GLY A 9 3.06 -2.08 -2.70
CA GLY A 9 3.77 -3.31 -3.06
C GLY A 9 2.99 -4.57 -2.72
N LEU A 10 3.41 -5.69 -3.29
CA LEU A 10 2.86 -7.00 -2.96
C LEU A 10 3.14 -7.38 -1.51
N ASP A 11 2.43 -8.37 -0.99
CA ASP A 11 2.77 -8.93 0.31
C ASP A 11 4.06 -9.74 0.24
N GLY A 12 4.81 -9.73 1.36
CA GLY A 12 6.15 -10.31 1.45
C GLY A 12 7.31 -9.37 1.11
N VAL A 13 7.05 -8.20 0.50
CA VAL A 13 8.14 -7.27 0.09
C VAL A 13 8.78 -6.51 1.26
N GLY A 14 8.15 -6.51 2.46
CA GLY A 14 8.69 -5.88 3.66
C GLY A 14 8.13 -4.48 3.98
N LYS A 15 6.98 -4.09 3.39
CA LYS A 15 6.32 -2.79 3.59
C LYS A 15 6.23 -2.37 5.05
N SER A 16 5.61 -3.19 5.90
CA SER A 16 5.36 -2.83 7.30
C SER A 16 6.66 -2.61 8.09
N THR A 17 7.74 -3.34 7.77
CA THR A 17 9.06 -3.11 8.36
C THR A 17 9.64 -1.76 7.96
N ILE A 18 9.60 -1.43 6.67
CA ILE A 18 10.10 -0.16 6.14
C ILE A 18 9.28 1.02 6.64
N LEU A 19 7.97 0.88 6.65
CA LEU A 19 7.03 1.89 7.11
C LEU A 19 7.26 2.27 8.57
N ASN A 20 7.43 1.27 9.46
CA ASN A 20 7.75 1.55 10.87
C ASN A 20 9.11 2.25 11.05
N ARG A 21 10.12 1.89 10.24
CA ARG A 21 11.43 2.55 10.26
C ARG A 21 11.33 4.00 9.79
N LEU A 22 10.64 4.25 8.68
CA LEU A 22 10.43 5.61 8.18
C LEU A 22 9.65 6.46 9.19
N ALA A 23 8.55 5.95 9.74
CA ALA A 23 7.79 6.63 10.78
C ALA A 23 8.68 7.04 11.97
N ALA A 24 9.55 6.13 12.46
CA ALA A 24 10.49 6.46 13.53
C ALA A 24 11.50 7.55 13.13
N ARG A 25 12.06 7.49 11.92
CA ARG A 25 13.09 8.45 11.44
C ARG A 25 12.55 9.85 11.21
N PHE A 26 11.29 9.95 10.82
CA PHE A 26 10.60 11.22 10.60
C PHE A 26 9.81 11.70 11.82
N SER A 27 9.83 10.95 12.94
CA SER A 27 8.95 11.19 14.10
C SER A 27 7.48 11.33 13.69
N GLY A 28 7.06 10.44 12.79
CA GLY A 28 5.73 10.43 12.18
C GLY A 28 4.91 9.18 12.52
N HIS A 29 3.82 9.02 11.80
CA HIS A 29 2.81 7.99 12.02
C HIS A 29 2.90 6.87 11.01
N ALA A 30 2.83 5.64 11.52
CA ALA A 30 2.64 4.43 10.74
C ALA A 30 1.15 4.10 10.69
N MET A 31 0.54 4.18 9.50
CA MET A 31 -0.88 3.92 9.26
C MET A 31 -1.06 2.82 8.20
N SER A 32 -2.27 2.31 8.05
CA SER A 32 -2.59 1.29 7.03
C SER A 32 -3.98 1.46 6.47
N THR A 33 -4.20 0.98 5.25
CA THR A 33 -5.56 0.74 4.73
C THR A 33 -5.80 -0.77 4.50
N PRO A 34 -6.83 -1.38 5.13
CA PRO A 34 -7.74 -0.79 6.10
C PRO A 34 -7.10 -0.36 7.42
N GLY A 35 -7.70 0.65 8.07
CA GLY A 35 -7.25 1.14 9.37
C GLY A 35 -7.41 0.12 10.51
N PRO A 36 -6.76 0.33 11.66
CA PRO A 36 -6.74 -0.62 12.77
C PRO A 36 -8.15 -0.95 13.32
N ALA A 37 -9.08 0.01 13.26
CA ALA A 37 -10.47 -0.18 13.69
C ALA A 37 -11.24 -1.22 12.86
N LEU A 38 -10.82 -1.45 11.61
CA LEU A 38 -11.45 -2.42 10.70
C LEU A 38 -10.71 -3.77 10.66
N ARG A 39 -9.60 -3.92 11.39
CA ARG A 39 -8.76 -5.14 11.30
C ARG A 39 -9.51 -6.40 11.72
N SER A 40 -10.28 -6.35 12.80
CA SER A 40 -11.03 -7.51 13.32
C SER A 40 -12.29 -7.82 12.51
N SER A 41 -12.91 -6.82 11.90
CA SER A 41 -14.12 -6.98 11.09
C SER A 41 -13.82 -7.32 9.63
N ARG A 42 -12.64 -6.98 9.11
CA ARG A 42 -12.22 -7.24 7.71
C ARG A 42 -12.52 -8.67 7.27
N PRO A 43 -12.14 -9.75 7.99
CA PRO A 43 -12.42 -11.11 7.53
C PRO A 43 -13.92 -11.38 7.34
N ALA A 44 -14.76 -10.95 8.28
CA ALA A 44 -16.21 -11.13 8.19
C ALA A 44 -16.83 -10.32 7.04
N ILE A 45 -16.31 -9.11 6.78
CA ILE A 45 -16.76 -8.27 5.66
C ILE A 45 -16.39 -8.93 4.33
N LEU A 46 -15.16 -9.41 4.18
CA LEU A 46 -14.72 -10.06 2.94
C LEU A 46 -15.44 -11.38 2.68
N GLU A 47 -15.77 -12.13 3.74
CA GLU A 47 -16.60 -13.33 3.66
C GLU A 47 -18.04 -12.99 3.23
N ALA A 48 -18.63 -11.94 3.81
CA ALA A 48 -19.97 -11.47 3.41
C ALA A 48 -20.03 -11.04 1.93
N PHE A 49 -18.91 -10.56 1.39
CA PHE A 49 -18.76 -10.18 -0.02
C PHE A 49 -18.06 -11.24 -0.87
N ALA A 50 -17.95 -12.50 -0.42
CA ALA A 50 -17.09 -13.51 -1.06
C ALA A 50 -17.27 -13.63 -2.58
N HIS A 51 -18.49 -13.40 -3.08
CA HIS A 51 -18.87 -13.52 -4.50
C HIS A 51 -19.03 -12.17 -5.25
N ASP A 52 -18.67 -11.05 -4.63
CA ASP A 52 -18.80 -9.70 -5.21
C ASP A 52 -17.50 -8.92 -5.08
N GLU A 53 -16.69 -8.96 -6.14
CA GLU A 53 -15.40 -8.26 -6.19
C GLU A 53 -15.56 -6.73 -6.19
N LEU A 54 -16.68 -6.20 -6.71
CA LEU A 54 -16.95 -4.78 -6.65
C LEU A 54 -17.23 -4.35 -5.19
N ALA A 55 -18.02 -5.13 -4.45
CA ALA A 55 -18.27 -4.86 -3.04
C ALA A 55 -16.98 -4.90 -2.19
N LYS A 56 -16.10 -5.87 -2.42
CA LYS A 56 -14.77 -5.91 -1.78
C LYS A 56 -13.94 -4.67 -2.14
N ALA A 57 -13.91 -4.27 -3.41
CA ALA A 57 -13.17 -3.09 -3.85
C ALA A 57 -13.72 -1.80 -3.22
N LEU A 58 -15.05 -1.66 -3.12
CA LEU A 58 -15.70 -0.52 -2.48
C LEU A 58 -15.44 -0.46 -0.97
N PHE A 59 -15.32 -1.60 -0.29
CA PHE A 59 -14.89 -1.65 1.11
C PHE A 59 -13.47 -1.06 1.29
N TYR A 60 -12.52 -1.46 0.43
CA TYR A 60 -11.17 -0.88 0.47
C TYR A 60 -11.19 0.61 0.11
N ALA A 61 -11.97 1.02 -0.90
CA ALA A 61 -12.13 2.42 -1.28
C ALA A 61 -12.68 3.28 -0.13
N ALA A 62 -13.67 2.78 0.61
CA ALA A 62 -14.20 3.46 1.80
C ALA A 62 -13.12 3.61 2.88
N SER A 63 -12.29 2.59 3.10
CA SER A 63 -11.19 2.70 4.05
C SER A 63 -10.11 3.67 3.60
N VAL A 64 -9.80 3.73 2.31
CA VAL A 64 -8.87 4.73 1.72
C VAL A 64 -9.38 6.14 1.97
N SER A 65 -10.68 6.39 1.75
CA SER A 65 -11.29 7.71 2.01
C SER A 65 -11.16 8.11 3.48
N SER A 66 -11.50 7.22 4.40
CA SER A 66 -11.46 7.47 5.85
C SER A 66 -10.03 7.72 6.35
N GLU A 67 -9.11 6.78 6.09
CA GLU A 67 -7.73 6.87 6.58
C GLU A 67 -6.93 7.96 5.87
N GLY A 68 -7.22 8.24 4.59
CA GLY A 68 -6.63 9.37 3.87
C GLY A 68 -7.01 10.72 4.48
N SER A 69 -8.25 10.87 4.93
CA SER A 69 -8.72 12.11 5.56
C SER A 69 -8.04 12.31 6.92
N HIS A 70 -7.88 11.22 7.69
CA HIS A 70 -7.10 11.23 8.92
C HIS A 70 -5.64 11.61 8.64
N ALA A 71 -5.01 10.95 7.66
CA ALA A 71 -3.62 11.22 7.28
C ALA A 71 -3.39 12.70 6.92
N ARG A 72 -4.29 13.29 6.12
CA ARG A 72 -4.20 14.72 5.78
C ARG A 72 -4.31 15.63 7.00
N SER A 73 -5.21 15.32 7.94
CA SER A 73 -5.33 16.08 9.19
C SER A 73 -4.05 16.04 10.04
N LEU A 74 -3.32 14.91 10.06
CA LEU A 74 -2.01 14.81 10.73
C LEU A 74 -0.95 15.66 10.02
N VAL A 75 -0.91 15.62 8.69
CA VAL A 75 0.03 16.43 7.90
C VAL A 75 -0.19 17.92 8.09
N GLU A 76 -1.44 18.38 8.15
CA GLU A 76 -1.80 19.77 8.44
C GLU A 76 -1.31 20.24 9.83
N ARG A 77 -1.15 19.31 10.78
CA ARG A 77 -0.54 19.57 12.10
C ARG A 77 1.00 19.55 12.08
N GLY A 78 1.61 19.31 10.93
CA GLY A 78 3.06 19.20 10.79
C GLY A 78 3.60 17.83 11.15
N GLU A 79 2.78 16.78 11.12
CA GLU A 79 3.16 15.41 11.46
C GLU A 79 3.28 14.54 10.20
N TRP A 80 4.39 13.81 10.05
CA TRP A 80 4.58 12.90 8.90
C TRP A 80 3.65 11.69 8.99
N VAL A 81 3.18 11.19 7.85
CA VAL A 81 2.37 9.97 7.75
C VAL A 81 2.95 9.03 6.69
N PHE A 82 3.08 7.75 7.04
CA PHE A 82 3.47 6.67 6.16
C PHE A 82 2.37 5.61 6.17
N MET A 83 1.78 5.34 5.00
CA MET A 83 0.59 4.49 4.87
C MET A 83 0.91 3.16 4.17
N ASP A 84 0.61 2.04 4.82
CA ASP A 84 0.73 0.69 4.26
C ASP A 84 -0.47 0.42 3.36
N ARG A 85 -0.23 0.46 2.05
CA ARG A 85 -1.23 0.41 0.97
C ARG A 85 -2.19 1.60 0.97
N TYR A 86 -2.57 2.04 -0.22
CA TYR A 86 -3.55 3.11 -0.40
C TYR A 86 -4.37 2.86 -1.69
N TRP A 87 -4.66 3.93 -2.44
CA TRP A 87 -5.53 3.87 -3.60
C TRP A 87 -5.00 3.00 -4.74
N ALA A 88 -3.69 2.98 -4.97
CA ALA A 88 -3.09 2.17 -6.04
C ALA A 88 -3.31 0.67 -5.80
N SER A 89 -3.15 0.19 -4.56
CA SER A 89 -3.53 -1.19 -4.20
C SER A 89 -5.01 -1.48 -4.48
N THR A 90 -5.91 -0.54 -4.19
CA THR A 90 -7.35 -0.74 -4.43
C THR A 90 -7.65 -0.93 -5.92
N LEU A 91 -7.09 -0.08 -6.78
CA LEU A 91 -7.23 -0.21 -8.24
C LEU A 91 -6.60 -1.49 -8.78
N ALA A 92 -5.38 -1.80 -8.34
CA ALA A 92 -4.61 -2.95 -8.82
C ALA A 92 -5.31 -4.29 -8.58
N TYR A 93 -5.78 -4.52 -7.34
CA TYR A 93 -6.48 -5.77 -7.01
C TYR A 93 -7.88 -5.82 -7.63
N ALA A 94 -8.62 -4.71 -7.68
CA ALA A 94 -9.94 -4.68 -8.32
C ALA A 94 -9.83 -5.07 -9.80
N LYS A 95 -8.86 -4.48 -10.52
CA LYS A 95 -8.59 -4.79 -11.93
C LYS A 95 -8.17 -6.25 -12.13
N ALA A 96 -7.21 -6.74 -11.33
CA ALA A 96 -6.74 -8.11 -11.43
C ALA A 96 -7.82 -9.15 -11.13
N ARG A 97 -8.82 -8.80 -10.31
CA ARG A 97 -10.01 -9.62 -10.00
C ARG A 97 -11.20 -9.40 -10.94
N GLY A 98 -11.03 -8.61 -12.00
CA GLY A 98 -12.03 -8.45 -13.06
C GLY A 98 -13.16 -7.47 -12.76
N VAL A 99 -12.97 -6.54 -11.80
CA VAL A 99 -13.93 -5.46 -11.59
C VAL A 99 -13.96 -4.55 -12.81
N SER A 100 -15.13 -4.45 -13.46
CA SER A 100 -15.34 -3.66 -14.68
C SER A 100 -15.76 -2.21 -14.43
N ALA A 101 -16.12 -1.87 -13.19
CA ALA A 101 -16.49 -0.52 -12.81
C ALA A 101 -15.28 0.44 -12.89
N ASP A 102 -15.51 1.66 -13.39
CA ASP A 102 -14.49 2.71 -13.37
C ASP A 102 -14.37 3.30 -11.96
N LEU A 103 -13.55 2.63 -11.14
CA LEU A 103 -13.19 3.14 -9.82
C LEU A 103 -12.30 4.38 -9.91
N GLY A 104 -11.55 4.54 -11.00
CA GLY A 104 -10.60 5.64 -11.21
C GLY A 104 -11.25 7.03 -11.07
N ALA A 105 -12.53 7.16 -11.41
CA ALA A 105 -13.32 8.37 -11.20
C ALA A 105 -13.35 8.85 -9.74
N LEU A 106 -13.24 7.94 -8.76
CA LEU A 106 -13.22 8.28 -7.33
C LEU A 106 -11.91 8.93 -6.88
N SER A 107 -10.80 8.72 -7.60
CA SER A 107 -9.47 9.24 -7.23
C SER A 107 -9.49 10.73 -6.84
N LYS A 108 -10.19 11.56 -7.63
CA LYS A 108 -10.29 13.02 -7.43
C LYS A 108 -11.01 13.43 -6.14
N SER A 109 -11.79 12.52 -5.57
CA SER A 109 -12.54 12.73 -4.32
C SER A 109 -11.79 12.19 -3.10
N LEU A 110 -10.69 11.47 -3.31
CA LEU A 110 -9.87 10.90 -2.25
C LEU A 110 -8.68 11.83 -1.94
N PRO A 111 -8.31 11.96 -0.66
CA PRO A 111 -7.05 12.57 -0.29
C PRO A 111 -5.90 11.93 -1.06
N GLN A 112 -5.14 12.68 -1.84
CA GLN A 112 -3.96 12.12 -2.49
C GLN A 112 -2.85 11.94 -1.45
N PRO A 113 -1.91 11.00 -1.58
CA PRO A 113 -0.61 11.11 -0.94
C PRO A 113 0.23 12.17 -1.65
N ASP A 114 1.23 12.73 -0.96
CA ASP A 114 2.21 13.61 -1.60
C ASP A 114 3.16 12.80 -2.49
N ILE A 115 3.44 11.55 -2.09
CA ILE A 115 4.34 10.63 -2.77
C ILE A 115 3.83 9.20 -2.59
N THR A 116 3.84 8.42 -3.67
CA THR A 116 3.60 6.98 -3.67
C THR A 116 4.89 6.24 -4.02
N ILE A 117 5.34 5.38 -3.11
CA ILE A 117 6.57 4.59 -3.26
C ILE A 117 6.18 3.13 -3.42
N LEU A 118 6.55 2.52 -4.55
CA LEU A 118 6.38 1.11 -4.81
C LEU A 118 7.64 0.32 -4.43
N LEU A 119 7.49 -0.58 -3.46
CA LEU A 119 8.52 -1.54 -3.09
C LEU A 119 8.36 -2.82 -3.92
N LEU A 120 9.42 -3.17 -4.64
CA LEU A 120 9.55 -4.41 -5.39
C LEU A 120 10.51 -5.36 -4.66
N LEU A 121 10.32 -6.65 -4.89
CA LEU A 121 11.20 -7.72 -4.43
C LEU A 121 11.20 -8.82 -5.48
N ASP A 122 12.34 -9.47 -5.65
CA ASP A 122 12.46 -10.62 -6.54
C ASP A 122 11.49 -11.72 -6.08
N GLU A 123 10.78 -12.33 -7.04
CA GLU A 123 9.68 -13.24 -6.74
C GLU A 123 10.11 -14.46 -5.89
N PRO A 124 11.25 -15.13 -6.14
CA PRO A 124 11.69 -16.24 -5.29
C PRO A 124 11.84 -15.85 -3.81
N ASP A 125 12.44 -14.69 -3.54
CA ASP A 125 12.62 -14.17 -2.19
C ASP A 125 11.28 -13.83 -1.54
N ARG A 126 10.36 -13.25 -2.32
CA ARG A 126 9.00 -12.93 -1.86
C ARG A 126 8.23 -14.19 -1.49
N GLN A 127 8.24 -15.21 -2.34
CA GLN A 127 7.56 -16.48 -2.09
C GLN A 127 8.15 -17.18 -0.86
N GLN A 128 9.48 -17.21 -0.72
CA GLN A 128 10.13 -17.77 0.46
C GLN A 128 9.64 -17.10 1.75
N ARG A 129 9.56 -15.76 1.77
CA ARG A 129 9.06 -15.00 2.93
C ARG A 129 7.59 -15.30 3.24
N LEU A 130 6.75 -15.39 2.21
CA LEU A 130 5.32 -15.68 2.37
C LEU A 130 5.08 -17.09 2.89
N LEU A 131 5.78 -18.09 2.33
CA LEU A 131 5.70 -19.47 2.79
C LEU A 131 6.18 -19.62 4.23
N ALA A 132 7.29 -18.97 4.60
CA ALA A 132 7.84 -19.04 5.95
C ALA A 132 6.91 -18.49 7.04
N ARG A 133 6.04 -17.52 6.72
CA ARG A 133 5.09 -16.92 7.68
C ARG A 133 3.69 -17.56 7.65
N GLY A 134 3.43 -18.49 6.72
CA GLY A 134 2.10 -19.02 6.43
C GLY A 134 1.31 -18.10 5.50
N ALA A 135 1.35 -18.39 4.20
CA ALA A 135 0.67 -17.60 3.17
C ALA A 135 -0.87 -17.65 3.33
N THR A 136 -1.53 -16.50 3.20
CA THR A 136 -3.00 -16.42 3.15
C THR A 136 -3.53 -16.81 1.76
N ALA A 137 -4.86 -16.95 1.62
CA ALA A 137 -5.47 -17.17 0.31
C ALA A 137 -5.14 -16.03 -0.67
N GLU A 138 -5.17 -14.78 -0.20
CA GLU A 138 -4.80 -13.62 -1.04
C GLU A 138 -3.30 -13.61 -1.39
N ASP A 139 -2.42 -14.05 -0.49
CA ASP A 139 -1.00 -14.23 -0.80
C ASP A 139 -0.82 -15.24 -1.94
N MET A 140 -1.56 -16.35 -1.90
CA MET A 140 -1.51 -17.42 -2.91
C MET A 140 -2.02 -16.97 -4.28
N GLU A 141 -3.01 -16.06 -4.37
CA GLU A 141 -3.43 -15.45 -5.65
C GLU A 141 -2.24 -14.81 -6.38
N THR A 142 -1.34 -14.17 -5.63
CA THR A 142 -0.17 -13.49 -6.21
C THR A 142 0.94 -14.45 -6.65
N PHE A 143 0.81 -15.76 -6.43
CA PHE A 143 1.75 -16.74 -6.98
C PHE A 143 1.46 -17.01 -8.45
N ASP A 144 0.21 -16.83 -8.90
CA ASP A 144 -0.12 -16.85 -10.32
C ASP A 144 0.62 -15.71 -11.05
N PRO A 145 1.46 -16.02 -12.06
CA PRO A 145 2.22 -15.00 -12.75
C PRO A 145 1.36 -13.98 -13.50
N GLY A 146 0.19 -14.37 -14.02
CA GLY A 146 -0.70 -13.48 -14.75
C GLY A 146 -1.36 -12.46 -13.83
N PHE A 147 -1.92 -12.93 -12.73
CA PHE A 147 -2.50 -12.10 -11.67
C PHE A 147 -1.45 -11.15 -11.09
N ARG A 148 -0.28 -11.68 -10.71
CA ARG A 148 0.82 -10.88 -10.17
C ARG A 148 1.25 -9.79 -11.13
N LYS A 149 1.41 -10.12 -12.41
CA LYS A 149 1.78 -9.16 -13.46
C LYS A 149 0.73 -8.04 -13.56
N CYS A 150 -0.55 -8.38 -13.60
CA CYS A 150 -1.63 -7.40 -13.67
C CYS A 150 -1.62 -6.43 -12.48
N VAL A 151 -1.45 -6.95 -11.26
CA VAL A 151 -1.34 -6.12 -10.05
C VAL A 151 -0.13 -5.20 -10.11
N LEU A 152 1.05 -5.73 -10.46
CA LEU A 152 2.29 -4.94 -10.51
C LEU A 152 2.25 -3.85 -11.57
N GLU A 153 1.72 -4.14 -12.77
CA GLU A 153 1.58 -3.13 -13.84
C GLU A 153 0.71 -1.97 -13.39
N GLU A 154 -0.41 -2.25 -12.71
CA GLU A 154 -1.26 -1.19 -12.18
C GLU A 154 -0.55 -0.41 -11.07
N LEU A 155 0.09 -1.09 -10.11
CA LEU A 155 0.85 -0.40 -9.05
C LEU A 155 1.96 0.50 -9.61
N MET A 156 2.68 0.04 -10.63
CA MET A 156 3.74 0.82 -11.28
C MET A 156 3.20 2.06 -12.00
N ALA A 157 1.99 2.00 -12.55
CA ALA A 157 1.36 3.12 -13.23
C ALA A 157 0.97 4.27 -12.27
N HIS A 158 0.83 3.98 -10.97
CA HIS A 158 0.43 4.95 -9.94
C HIS A 158 1.55 5.28 -8.93
N ALA A 159 2.78 4.85 -9.17
CA ALA A 159 3.91 5.08 -8.28
C ALA A 159 4.81 6.22 -8.79
N ASP A 160 5.21 7.11 -7.88
CA ASP A 160 6.18 8.18 -8.17
C ASP A 160 7.62 7.67 -8.07
N ILE A 161 7.87 6.74 -7.14
CA ILE A 161 9.18 6.16 -6.89
C ILE A 161 9.07 4.64 -6.89
N LEU A 162 9.89 3.99 -7.72
CA LEU A 162 10.04 2.54 -7.72
C LEU A 162 11.38 2.16 -7.09
N VAL A 163 11.35 1.23 -6.14
CA VAL A 163 12.55 0.73 -5.46
C VAL A 163 12.54 -0.79 -5.39
N ASN A 164 13.56 -1.43 -5.96
CA ASN A 164 13.80 -2.86 -5.76
C ASN A 164 14.56 -3.08 -4.44
N ALA A 165 13.91 -3.76 -3.50
CA ALA A 165 14.41 -4.04 -2.16
C ALA A 165 15.30 -5.29 -2.07
N THR A 166 15.47 -6.08 -3.14
CA THR A 166 16.16 -7.38 -3.12
C THR A 166 17.57 -7.31 -2.52
N HIS A 167 18.33 -6.26 -2.80
CA HIS A 167 19.71 -6.12 -2.33
C HIS A 167 19.88 -5.20 -1.13
N PHE A 168 18.77 -4.78 -0.51
CA PHE A 168 18.81 -3.91 0.65
C PHE A 168 18.55 -4.68 1.94
N THR A 169 19.30 -4.32 2.99
CA THR A 169 18.81 -4.54 4.35
C THR A 169 17.67 -3.56 4.64
N ALA A 170 16.80 -3.90 5.60
CA ALA A 170 15.71 -3.00 5.98
C ALA A 170 16.19 -1.62 6.44
N GLU A 171 17.37 -1.55 7.08
CA GLU A 171 17.96 -0.28 7.52
C GLU A 171 18.53 0.51 6.35
N ALA A 172 19.28 -0.13 5.44
CA ALA A 172 19.82 0.53 4.25
C ALA A 172 18.70 1.08 3.36
N LEU A 173 17.61 0.32 3.18
CA LEU A 173 16.45 0.77 2.42
C LEU A 173 15.75 1.96 3.09
N ALA A 174 15.60 1.94 4.42
CA ALA A 174 15.00 3.07 5.14
C ALA A 174 15.84 4.35 5.03
N ILE A 175 17.17 4.25 5.05
CA ILE A 175 18.09 5.38 4.84
C ILE A 175 17.95 5.92 3.41
N GLU A 176 17.96 5.04 2.41
CA GLU A 176 17.82 5.41 0.99
C GLU A 176 16.48 6.14 0.75
N LEU A 177 15.38 5.60 1.26
CA LEU A 177 14.06 6.19 1.11
C LEU A 177 13.93 7.51 1.87
N GLU A 178 14.51 7.62 3.07
CA GLU A 178 14.56 8.89 3.79
C GLU A 178 15.23 9.99 2.97
N GLN A 179 16.38 9.70 2.34
CA GLN A 179 17.10 10.66 1.51
C GLN A 179 16.25 11.11 0.32
N ARG A 180 15.61 10.17 -0.38
CA ARG A 180 14.72 10.48 -1.51
C ARG A 180 13.53 11.33 -1.07
N ILE A 181 12.89 11.00 0.05
CA ILE A 181 11.73 11.72 0.57
C ILE A 181 12.11 13.16 0.95
N ARG A 182 13.28 13.37 1.55
CA ARG A 182 13.76 14.72 1.94
C ARG A 182 14.17 15.59 0.76
N GLN A 183 14.46 15.01 -0.41
CA GLN A 183 14.84 15.74 -1.62
C GLN A 183 13.62 16.23 -2.42
N LEU A 184 12.41 15.77 -2.08
CA LEU A 184 11.22 16.16 -2.81
C LEU A 184 10.83 17.60 -2.44
N PRO A 185 10.41 18.40 -3.43
CA PRO A 185 10.01 19.77 -3.18
C PRO A 185 8.83 19.81 -2.18
N PRO A 186 8.71 20.86 -1.36
CA PRO A 186 7.47 21.11 -0.65
C PRO A 186 6.28 21.07 -1.61
N GLY A 187 5.30 20.23 -1.30
CA GLY A 187 3.97 20.29 -1.91
C GLY A 187 3.21 21.55 -1.52
#